data_AF-A0A1M6TGF5-F1
#
_entry.id   AF-A0A1M6TGF5-F1
#
_cell.length_a   1.000
_cell.length_b   1.000
_cell.length_c   1.000
_cell.angle_alpha   90.00
_cell.angle_beta   90.00
_cell.angle_gamma   90.00
#
_symmetry.space_group_name_H-M   'P 1'
#
loop_
_entity.id
_entity.type
_entity.pdbx_description
1 polymer ?
#
loop_
_entity_poly.entity_id
_entity_poly.type
_entity_poly.pdbx_seq_one_letter_code
_entity_poly.pdbx_strand_id
1 'polypeptide(L)'
;MTETSPPNEVKFIATRALELMGGREKAFAAMEADYDAMKERWNQDTDSIGRILRAHLYLEHYLTEYLQHANPALGDLDEARLTFAQKANLLRSDAPVIEMIIGGIRHLNKIRNRLAHNLRAAVTEEDANVFLSQGIFRAMREEDAKGTDREPSADPLDVLEGFAEFASAMLHNGTTSHGEAFRQATGEWHERHGEASSK
;
A
#
# COMPACT_ATOMS: atom_id res chain seq x y z
N MET A 1 -21.16 -11.03 -46.87
CA MET A 1 -20.65 -11.49 -45.57
C MET A 1 -21.06 -12.94 -45.43
N THR A 2 -20.15 -13.87 -45.70
CA THR A 2 -20.44 -15.31 -45.64
C THR A 2 -20.25 -15.79 -44.20
N GLU A 3 -21.35 -16.13 -43.53
CA GLU A 3 -21.35 -16.93 -42.31
C GLU A 3 -20.71 -18.30 -42.62
N THR A 4 -19.42 -18.43 -42.34
CA THR A 4 -18.76 -19.73 -42.37
C THR A 4 -19.27 -20.53 -41.18
N SER A 5 -20.19 -21.46 -41.46
CA SER A 5 -20.65 -22.45 -40.48
C SER A 5 -19.43 -23.14 -39.85
N PRO A 6 -19.42 -23.36 -38.51
CA PRO A 6 -18.27 -23.95 -37.86
C PRO A 6 -17.95 -25.34 -38.47
N PRO A 7 -16.67 -25.72 -38.55
CA PRO A 7 -16.25 -27.02 -39.07
C PRO A 7 -17.03 -28.17 -38.42
N ASN A 8 -17.29 -29.24 -39.18
CA ASN A 8 -18.11 -30.38 -38.71
C ASN A 8 -17.60 -30.98 -37.39
N GLU A 9 -16.29 -30.98 -37.17
CA GLU A 9 -15.66 -31.40 -35.92
C GLU A 9 -16.09 -30.54 -34.73
N VAL A 10 -16.11 -29.20 -34.88
CA VAL A 10 -16.52 -28.26 -33.83
C VAL A 10 -18.01 -28.44 -33.49
N LYS A 11 -18.85 -28.66 -34.51
CA LYS A 11 -20.27 -28.97 -34.30
C LYS A 11 -20.46 -30.28 -33.54
N PHE A 12 -19.73 -31.33 -33.92
CA PHE A 12 -19.78 -32.62 -33.24
C PHE A 12 -19.37 -32.49 -31.77
N ILE A 13 -18.26 -31.80 -31.48
CA ILE A 13 -17.77 -31.57 -30.12
C ILE A 13 -18.83 -30.83 -29.29
N ALA A 14 -19.40 -29.74 -29.82
CA ALA A 14 -20.41 -28.96 -29.13
C ALA A 14 -21.66 -29.79 -28.82
N THR A 15 -22.20 -30.51 -29.82
CA THR A 15 -23.38 -31.36 -29.63
C THR A 15 -23.10 -32.47 -28.61
N ARG A 16 -21.96 -33.14 -28.72
CA ARG A 16 -21.60 -34.24 -27.81
C ARG A 16 -21.38 -33.76 -26.38
N ALA A 17 -20.78 -32.59 -26.18
CA ALA A 17 -20.63 -31.99 -24.86
C ALA A 17 -21.98 -31.69 -24.20
N LEU A 18 -22.94 -31.11 -24.94
CA LEU A 18 -24.29 -30.85 -24.44
C LEU A 18 -25.02 -32.14 -24.05
N GLU A 19 -24.88 -33.21 -24.84
CA GLU A 19 -25.45 -34.53 -24.51
C GLU A 19 -24.86 -35.10 -23.22
N LEU A 20 -23.53 -35.07 -23.06
CA LEU A 20 -22.84 -35.58 -21.87
C LEU A 20 -23.24 -34.81 -20.60
N MET A 21 -23.60 -33.54 -20.72
CA MET A 21 -24.10 -32.70 -19.62
C MET A 21 -25.61 -32.88 -19.34
N GLY A 22 -26.27 -33.87 -19.96
CA GLY A 22 -27.68 -34.18 -19.72
C GLY A 22 -28.65 -33.41 -20.61
N GLY A 23 -28.20 -32.95 -21.77
CA GLY A 23 -28.99 -32.23 -22.76
C GLY A 23 -28.79 -30.72 -22.69
N ARG A 24 -29.22 -30.02 -23.75
CA ARG A 24 -29.00 -28.60 -23.96
C ARG A 24 -29.34 -27.75 -22.73
N GLU A 25 -30.54 -27.90 -22.21
CA GLU A 25 -31.04 -27.06 -21.10
C GLU A 25 -30.18 -27.18 -19.84
N LYS A 26 -29.88 -28.41 -19.39
CA LYS A 26 -29.01 -28.66 -18.23
C LYS A 26 -27.60 -28.15 -18.46
N ALA A 27 -27.07 -28.33 -19.67
CA ALA A 27 -25.74 -27.87 -20.02
C ALA A 27 -25.61 -26.34 -19.94
N PHE A 28 -26.56 -25.61 -20.52
CA PHE A 28 -26.56 -24.14 -20.47
C PHE A 28 -26.72 -23.62 -19.03
N ALA A 29 -27.62 -24.22 -18.23
CA ALA A 29 -27.78 -23.83 -16.82
C ALA A 29 -26.50 -24.06 -16.00
N ALA A 30 -25.79 -25.18 -16.23
CA ALA A 30 -24.52 -25.44 -15.55
C ALA A 30 -23.41 -24.48 -15.99
N MET A 31 -23.29 -24.21 -17.31
CA MET A 31 -22.32 -23.26 -17.84
C MET A 31 -22.58 -21.83 -17.34
N GLU A 32 -23.85 -21.42 -17.21
CA GLU A 32 -24.23 -20.12 -16.66
C GLU A 32 -23.84 -20.02 -15.18
N ALA A 33 -24.12 -21.04 -14.37
CA ALA A 33 -23.71 -21.06 -12.97
C ALA A 33 -22.18 -21.00 -12.80
N ASP A 34 -21.43 -21.75 -13.61
CA ASP A 34 -19.96 -21.72 -13.62
C ASP A 34 -19.44 -20.33 -14.05
N TYR A 35 -20.07 -19.73 -15.06
CA TYR A 35 -19.72 -18.40 -15.54
C TYR A 35 -19.98 -17.33 -14.48
N ASP A 36 -21.11 -17.39 -13.79
CA ASP A 36 -21.44 -16.45 -12.70
C ASP A 36 -20.45 -16.58 -11.54
N ALA A 37 -20.09 -17.80 -11.15
CA ALA A 37 -19.07 -18.05 -10.13
C ALA A 37 -17.68 -17.51 -10.56
N MET A 38 -17.34 -17.60 -11.85
CA MET A 38 -16.13 -17.01 -12.38
C MET A 38 -16.19 -15.48 -12.37
N LYS A 39 -17.33 -14.91 -12.74
CA LYS A 39 -17.56 -13.46 -12.80
C LYS A 39 -17.53 -12.81 -11.42
N GLU A 40 -17.95 -13.51 -10.38
CA GLU A 40 -17.79 -13.06 -8.99
C GLU A 40 -16.32 -12.81 -8.63
N ARG A 41 -15.39 -13.64 -9.14
CA ARG A 41 -13.94 -13.42 -8.94
C ARG A 41 -13.39 -12.29 -9.79
N TRP A 42 -14.02 -11.96 -10.91
CA TRP A 42 -13.64 -10.84 -11.75
C TRP A 42 -14.09 -9.50 -11.15
N ASN A 43 -15.28 -9.46 -10.56
CA ASN A 43 -15.89 -8.27 -9.97
C ASN A 43 -15.30 -7.96 -8.58
N GLN A 44 -13.99 -7.73 -8.54
CA GLN A 44 -13.33 -7.25 -7.33
C GLN A 44 -13.60 -5.77 -7.09
N ASP A 45 -13.40 -5.35 -5.84
CA ASP A 45 -13.45 -3.94 -5.46
C ASP A 45 -12.22 -3.20 -6.01
N THR A 46 -12.34 -2.73 -7.24
CA THR A 46 -11.27 -2.03 -7.94
C THR A 46 -10.93 -0.67 -7.31
N ASP A 47 -11.87 -0.05 -6.60
CA ASP A 47 -11.64 1.23 -5.93
C ASP A 47 -10.70 1.03 -4.74
N SER A 48 -11.04 0.09 -3.85
CA SER A 48 -10.17 -0.28 -2.72
C SER A 48 -8.78 -0.74 -3.18
N ILE A 49 -8.72 -1.55 -4.25
CA ILE A 49 -7.45 -1.97 -4.85
C ILE A 49 -6.63 -0.75 -5.32
N GLY A 50 -7.27 0.18 -6.04
CA GLY A 50 -6.65 1.38 -6.55
C GLY A 50 -6.12 2.29 -5.44
N ARG A 51 -6.90 2.47 -4.36
CA ARG A 51 -6.53 3.25 -3.17
C ARG A 51 -5.29 2.69 -2.47
N ILE A 52 -5.27 1.37 -2.20
CA ILE A 52 -4.13 0.70 -1.59
C ILE A 52 -2.88 0.81 -2.47
N LEU A 53 -3.02 0.58 -3.79
CA LEU A 53 -1.89 0.66 -4.71
C LEU A 53 -1.35 2.08 -4.82
N ARG A 54 -2.22 3.09 -4.88
CA ARG A 54 -1.83 4.51 -4.87
C ARG A 54 -1.05 4.87 -3.61
N ALA A 55 -1.57 4.50 -2.43
CA ALA A 55 -0.91 4.74 -1.16
C ALA A 55 0.49 4.10 -1.10
N HIS A 56 0.61 2.87 -1.61
CA HIS A 56 1.88 2.16 -1.71
C HIS A 56 2.89 2.86 -2.62
N LEU A 57 2.49 3.22 -3.84
CA LEU A 57 3.36 3.87 -4.81
C LEU A 57 3.81 5.26 -4.34
N TYR A 58 2.90 6.02 -3.73
CA TYR A 58 3.19 7.34 -3.18
C TYR A 58 4.24 7.25 -2.07
N LEU A 59 4.06 6.35 -1.11
CA LEU A 59 5.03 6.12 -0.05
C LEU A 59 6.37 5.59 -0.57
N GLU A 60 6.36 4.69 -1.57
CA GLU A 60 7.58 4.16 -2.15
C GLU A 60 8.43 5.22 -2.84
N HIS A 61 7.78 6.20 -3.49
CA HIS A 61 8.46 7.32 -4.11
C HIS A 61 9.28 8.10 -3.08
N TYR A 62 8.66 8.60 -2.01
CA TYR A 62 9.37 9.35 -0.98
C TYR A 62 10.35 8.51 -0.16
N LEU A 63 10.08 7.21 -0.01
CA LEU A 63 11.04 6.29 0.57
C LEU A 63 12.32 6.23 -0.28
N THR A 64 12.18 6.17 -1.60
CA THR A 64 13.31 6.13 -2.53
C THR A 64 14.09 7.45 -2.49
N GLU A 65 13.39 8.59 -2.55
CA GLU A 65 14.01 9.92 -2.42
C GLU A 65 14.77 10.06 -1.09
N TYR A 66 14.16 9.65 0.02
CA TYR A 66 14.78 9.70 1.33
C TYR A 66 16.07 8.87 1.40
N LEU A 67 16.06 7.65 0.85
CA LEU A 67 17.24 6.79 0.86
C LEU A 67 18.39 7.35 0.02
N GLN A 68 18.09 7.91 -1.16
CA GLN A 68 19.07 8.56 -2.03
C GLN A 68 19.68 9.78 -1.34
N HIS A 69 18.85 10.59 -0.69
CA HIS A 69 19.30 11.78 0.04
C HIS A 69 20.14 11.42 1.27
N ALA A 70 19.68 10.46 2.08
CA ALA A 70 20.38 10.04 3.30
C ALA A 70 21.67 9.26 3.00
N ASN A 71 21.81 8.69 1.80
CA ASN A 71 22.97 7.91 1.41
C ASN A 71 23.44 8.30 -0.02
N PRO A 72 24.10 9.46 -0.21
CA PRO A 72 24.49 9.93 -1.55
C PRO A 72 25.44 8.98 -2.31
N ALA A 73 26.14 8.09 -1.61
CA ALA A 73 27.04 7.09 -2.20
C ALA A 73 26.35 5.77 -2.60
N LEU A 74 25.04 5.63 -2.37
CA LEU A 74 24.29 4.37 -2.57
C LEU A 74 24.08 4.01 -4.05
N GLY A 75 24.47 4.87 -4.98
CA GLY A 75 24.26 4.70 -6.42
C GLY A 75 22.81 4.95 -6.83
N ASP A 76 22.48 4.57 -8.06
CA ASP A 76 21.12 4.70 -8.58
C ASP A 76 20.24 3.54 -8.08
N LEU A 77 19.28 3.87 -7.19
CA LEU A 77 18.35 2.90 -6.63
C LEU A 77 17.31 2.39 -7.64
N ASP A 78 17.01 3.16 -8.68
CA ASP A 78 16.08 2.74 -9.73
C ASP A 78 16.72 1.68 -10.62
N GLU A 79 18.01 1.84 -10.96
CA GLU A 79 18.80 0.81 -11.66
C GLU A 79 19.02 -0.44 -10.79
N ALA A 80 19.16 -0.28 -9.48
CA ALA A 80 19.30 -1.40 -8.54
C ALA A 80 18.02 -2.25 -8.41
N ARG A 81 16.86 -1.73 -8.86
CA ARG A 81 15.55 -2.41 -8.86
C ARG A 81 15.19 -3.02 -7.50
N LEU A 82 15.51 -2.31 -6.42
CA LEU A 82 15.18 -2.75 -5.07
C LEU A 82 13.67 -2.80 -4.89
N THR A 83 13.18 -3.88 -4.30
CA THR A 83 11.78 -3.98 -3.87
C THR A 83 11.51 -3.02 -2.72
N PHE A 84 10.24 -2.63 -2.54
CA PHE A 84 9.80 -1.86 -1.37
C PHE A 84 10.32 -2.44 -0.04
N ALA A 85 10.23 -3.76 0.13
CA ALA A 85 10.69 -4.42 1.36
C ALA A 85 12.19 -4.23 1.60
N GLN A 86 13.00 -4.32 0.53
CA GLN A 86 14.43 -4.06 0.60
C GLN A 86 14.71 -2.59 0.92
N LYS A 87 14.02 -1.64 0.28
CA LYS A 87 14.12 -0.21 0.58
C LYS A 87 13.78 0.09 2.05
N ALA A 88 12.67 -0.46 2.55
CA ALA A 88 12.26 -0.31 3.95
C ALA A 88 13.26 -0.92 4.94
N ASN A 89 14.06 -1.91 4.54
CA ASN A 89 15.14 -2.46 5.36
C ASN A 89 16.42 -1.61 5.35
N LEU A 90 16.59 -0.74 4.34
CA LEU A 90 17.68 0.22 4.29
C LEU A 90 17.42 1.47 5.14
N LEU A 91 16.17 1.69 5.58
CA LEU A 91 15.86 2.70 6.58
C LEU A 91 16.61 2.38 7.87
N ARG A 92 17.63 3.19 8.17
CA ARG A 92 18.43 3.04 9.38
C ARG A 92 17.64 3.58 10.57
N SER A 93 17.59 2.81 11.65
CA SER A 93 16.88 3.17 12.89
C SER A 93 17.55 4.27 13.70
N ASP A 94 18.74 4.76 13.30
CA ASP A 94 19.43 5.84 14.02
C ASP A 94 18.77 7.22 13.83
N ALA A 95 17.79 7.34 12.94
CA ALA A 95 16.92 8.51 12.84
C ALA A 95 15.65 8.30 13.70
N PRO A 96 15.46 9.03 14.81
CA PRO A 96 14.31 8.85 15.71
C PRO A 96 12.95 8.96 15.00
N VAL A 97 12.88 9.81 13.97
CA VAL A 97 11.68 10.01 13.15
C VAL A 97 11.28 8.75 12.38
N ILE A 98 12.25 7.94 11.95
CA ILE A 98 12.04 6.70 11.21
C ILE A 98 11.54 5.61 12.15
N GLU A 99 12.10 5.51 13.35
CA GLU A 99 11.64 4.54 14.36
C GLU A 99 10.15 4.69 14.68
N MET A 100 9.63 5.93 14.65
CA MET A 100 8.23 6.22 14.92
C MET A 100 7.25 5.75 13.83
N ILE A 101 7.73 5.47 12.60
CA ILE A 101 6.86 5.17 11.45
C ILE A 101 7.21 3.85 10.74
N ILE A 102 8.38 3.27 10.99
CA ILE A 102 8.88 2.08 10.27
C ILE A 102 7.95 0.87 10.41
N GLY A 103 7.30 0.72 11.58
CA GLY A 103 6.32 -0.34 11.82
C GLY A 103 5.16 -0.27 10.84
N GLY A 104 4.58 0.93 10.66
CA GLY A 104 3.50 1.16 9.71
C GLY A 104 3.95 1.02 8.24
N ILE A 105 5.14 1.51 7.87
CA ILE A 105 5.69 1.36 6.51
C ILE A 105 5.79 -0.13 6.13
N ARG A 106 6.34 -0.95 7.03
CA ARG A 106 6.45 -2.40 6.81
C ARG A 106 5.07 -3.07 6.75
N HIS A 107 4.12 -2.62 7.56
CA HIS A 107 2.76 -3.16 7.55
C HIS A 107 2.01 -2.84 6.26
N LEU A 108 2.17 -1.63 5.70
CA LEU A 108 1.59 -1.27 4.40
C LEU A 108 2.06 -2.22 3.29
N ASN A 109 3.35 -2.58 3.28
CA ASN A 109 3.87 -3.57 2.33
C ASN A 109 3.25 -4.97 2.52
N LYS A 110 2.95 -5.36 3.76
CA LYS A 110 2.24 -6.63 4.05
C LYS A 110 0.83 -6.62 3.47
N ILE A 111 0.10 -5.52 3.60
CA ILE A 111 -1.24 -5.34 3.02
C ILE A 111 -1.18 -5.41 1.50
N ARG A 112 -0.24 -4.68 0.87
CA ARG A 112 -0.04 -4.72 -0.59
C ARG A 112 0.30 -6.12 -1.08
N ASN A 113 1.16 -6.86 -0.39
CA ASN A 113 1.48 -8.24 -0.73
C ASN A 113 0.26 -9.15 -0.59
N ARG A 114 -0.56 -8.97 0.45
CA ARG A 114 -1.81 -9.71 0.61
C ARG A 114 -2.77 -9.45 -0.56
N LEU A 115 -2.87 -8.19 -1.01
CA LEU A 115 -3.67 -7.81 -2.18
C LEU A 115 -3.17 -8.44 -3.48
N ALA A 116 -1.85 -8.47 -3.69
CA ALA A 116 -1.25 -9.06 -4.88
C ALA A 116 -1.46 -10.58 -4.99
N HIS A 117 -1.70 -11.28 -3.87
CA HIS A 117 -1.88 -12.73 -3.83
C HIS A 117 -3.33 -13.18 -3.60
N ASN A 118 -4.20 -12.30 -3.14
CA ASN A 118 -5.60 -12.61 -2.84
C ASN A 118 -6.52 -11.50 -3.36
N LEU A 119 -7.28 -11.83 -4.39
CA LEU A 119 -8.23 -10.93 -5.04
C LEU A 119 -9.28 -10.35 -4.08
N ARG A 120 -9.65 -11.09 -3.02
CA ARG A 120 -10.63 -10.67 -1.99
C ARG A 120 -9.99 -9.99 -0.77
N ALA A 121 -8.70 -9.68 -0.81
CA ALA A 121 -8.05 -9.03 0.32
C ALA A 121 -8.60 -7.60 0.48
N ALA A 122 -9.08 -7.29 1.69
CA ALA A 122 -9.43 -5.94 2.12
C ALA A 122 -8.45 -5.46 3.20
N VAL A 123 -8.46 -4.16 3.49
CA VAL A 123 -7.82 -3.61 4.70
C VAL A 123 -8.76 -3.86 5.87
N THR A 124 -8.25 -4.47 6.94
CA THR A 124 -9.06 -4.82 8.11
C THR A 124 -8.90 -3.80 9.24
N GLU A 125 -9.77 -3.86 10.24
CA GLU A 125 -9.63 -3.05 11.46
C GLU A 125 -8.31 -3.34 12.19
N GLU A 126 -7.84 -4.59 12.19
CA GLU A 126 -6.53 -4.95 12.74
C GLU A 126 -5.40 -4.25 11.99
N ASP A 127 -5.51 -4.10 10.67
CA ASP A 127 -4.53 -3.35 9.90
C ASP A 127 -4.54 -1.86 10.27
N ALA A 128 -5.72 -1.27 10.41
CA ALA A 128 -5.89 0.11 10.86
C ALA A 128 -5.27 0.33 12.25
N ASN A 129 -5.47 -0.61 13.17
CA ASN A 129 -4.91 -0.56 14.51
C ASN A 129 -3.38 -0.55 14.52
N VAL A 130 -2.72 -1.23 13.57
CA VAL A 130 -1.25 -1.16 13.45
C VAL A 130 -0.81 0.26 13.11
N PHE A 131 -1.50 0.94 12.20
CA PHE A 131 -1.19 2.34 11.87
C PHE A 131 -1.48 3.26 13.06
N LEU A 132 -2.65 3.12 13.69
CA LEU A 132 -3.04 3.93 14.86
C LEU A 132 -2.17 3.67 16.10
N SER A 133 -1.44 2.56 16.15
CA SER A 133 -0.43 2.30 17.18
C SER A 133 0.87 3.09 16.99
N GLN A 134 1.09 3.68 15.81
CA GLN A 134 2.23 4.58 15.57
C GLN A 134 1.94 5.91 16.28
N GLY A 135 2.53 6.11 17.46
CA GLY A 135 2.15 7.17 18.40
C GLY A 135 2.13 8.57 17.79
N ILE A 136 3.13 8.91 16.97
CA ILE A 136 3.19 10.23 16.31
C ILE A 136 2.08 10.42 15.27
N PHE A 137 1.76 9.38 14.49
CA PHE A 137 0.70 9.45 13.49
C PHE A 137 -0.66 9.66 14.17
N ARG A 138 -0.93 8.87 15.22
CA ARG A 138 -2.15 9.02 16.01
C ARG A 138 -2.27 10.41 16.62
N ALA A 139 -1.22 10.90 17.26
CA ALA A 139 -1.22 12.22 17.89
C ALA A 139 -1.49 13.33 16.86
N MET A 140 -0.79 13.32 15.72
CA MET A 140 -0.99 14.34 14.67
C MET A 140 -2.41 14.31 14.10
N ARG A 141 -2.98 13.11 13.92
CA ARG A 141 -4.36 12.93 13.45
C ARG A 141 -5.40 13.43 14.45
N GLU A 142 -5.14 13.27 15.75
CA GLU A 142 -5.99 13.80 16.82
C GLU A 142 -5.89 15.33 16.90
N GLU A 143 -4.70 15.91 16.76
CA GLU A 143 -4.50 17.37 16.75
C GLU A 143 -5.13 18.05 15.53
N ASP A 144 -4.99 17.47 14.33
CA ASP A 144 -5.56 18.04 13.08
C ASP A 144 -7.09 18.16 13.14
N ALA A 145 -7.76 17.27 13.86
CA ALA A 145 -9.20 17.34 14.04
C ALA A 145 -9.65 18.38 15.09
N LYS A 146 -8.77 18.82 15.99
CA LYS A 146 -9.16 19.79 17.03
C LYS A 146 -9.54 21.12 16.41
N GLY A 147 -10.66 21.67 16.87
CA GLY A 147 -11.18 22.94 16.36
C GLY A 147 -11.85 22.83 14.99
N THR A 148 -12.04 21.61 14.50
CA THR A 148 -12.87 21.32 13.32
C THR A 148 -14.12 20.55 13.76
N ASP A 149 -15.19 20.62 12.97
CA ASP A 149 -16.39 19.78 13.16
C ASP A 149 -16.20 18.35 12.59
N ARG A 150 -14.99 17.99 12.17
CA ARG A 150 -14.70 16.72 11.51
C ARG A 150 -14.06 15.75 12.50
N GLU A 151 -14.68 14.59 12.66
CA GLU A 151 -14.02 13.47 13.32
C GLU A 151 -13.06 12.77 12.36
N PRO A 152 -11.86 12.38 12.81
CA PRO A 152 -10.97 11.57 12.01
C PRO A 152 -11.61 10.23 11.61
N SER A 153 -11.64 9.91 10.31
CA SER A 153 -12.31 8.71 9.79
C SER A 153 -11.75 7.39 10.37
N ALA A 154 -12.61 6.57 10.96
CA ALA A 154 -12.25 5.26 11.50
C ALA A 154 -12.23 4.15 10.42
N ASP A 155 -12.58 4.46 9.17
CA ASP A 155 -12.54 3.49 8.08
C ASP A 155 -11.10 2.97 7.85
N PRO A 156 -10.88 1.64 7.75
CA PRO A 156 -9.53 1.10 7.62
C PRO A 156 -8.76 1.57 6.38
N LEU A 157 -9.44 1.81 5.25
CA LEU A 157 -8.79 2.32 4.04
C LEU A 157 -8.41 3.79 4.24
N ASP A 158 -9.28 4.61 4.82
CA ASP A 158 -8.98 6.01 5.12
C ASP A 158 -7.79 6.13 6.09
N VAL A 159 -7.70 5.27 7.10
CA VAL A 159 -6.58 5.22 8.04
C VAL A 159 -5.28 4.82 7.33
N LEU A 160 -5.32 3.82 6.44
CA LEU A 160 -4.16 3.40 5.65
C LEU A 160 -3.65 4.55 4.77
N GLU A 161 -4.55 5.23 4.06
CA GLU A 161 -4.19 6.33 3.17
C GLU A 161 -3.62 7.51 3.96
N GLY A 162 -4.28 7.90 5.06
CA GLY A 162 -3.77 8.94 5.94
C GLY A 162 -2.40 8.62 6.51
N PHE A 163 -2.15 7.35 6.88
CA PHE A 163 -0.81 6.93 7.31
C PHE A 163 0.22 7.03 6.17
N ALA A 164 -0.13 6.60 4.96
CA ALA A 164 0.78 6.65 3.82
C ALA A 164 1.16 8.10 3.48
N GLU A 165 0.20 9.03 3.47
CA GLU A 165 0.42 10.46 3.28
C GLU A 165 1.31 11.04 4.39
N PHE A 166 1.00 10.74 5.64
CA PHE A 166 1.77 11.18 6.80
C PHE A 166 3.22 10.68 6.76
N ALA A 167 3.44 9.38 6.55
CA ALA A 167 4.77 8.80 6.49
C ALA A 167 5.58 9.37 5.30
N SER A 168 4.92 9.59 4.16
CA SER A 168 5.53 10.24 2.99
C SER A 168 5.97 11.68 3.32
N ALA A 169 5.12 12.46 3.99
CA ALA A 169 5.46 13.81 4.42
C ALA A 169 6.63 13.82 5.40
N MET A 170 6.70 12.86 6.34
CA MET A 170 7.80 12.72 7.28
C MET A 170 9.13 12.41 6.58
N LEU A 171 9.11 11.51 5.59
CA LEU A 171 10.27 11.18 4.76
C LEU A 171 10.71 12.39 3.93
N HIS A 172 9.76 13.07 3.27
CA HIS A 172 10.04 14.26 2.46
C HIS A 172 10.60 15.42 3.30
N ASN A 173 10.01 15.73 4.46
CA ASN A 173 10.55 16.73 5.37
C ASN A 173 11.96 16.36 5.84
N GLY A 174 12.25 15.06 5.92
CA GLY A 174 13.57 14.48 6.11
C GLY A 174 14.62 14.92 5.07
N THR A 175 14.22 15.21 3.83
CA THR A 175 15.12 15.56 2.71
C THR A 175 15.14 17.05 2.36
N THR A 176 14.30 17.87 3.00
CA THR A 176 14.28 19.31 2.71
C THR A 176 15.46 20.05 3.36
N SER A 177 15.96 21.08 2.66
CA SER A 177 17.03 21.96 3.16
C SER A 177 16.69 22.68 4.47
N HIS A 178 15.41 22.97 4.71
CA HIS A 178 14.95 23.58 5.95
C HIS A 178 14.89 22.55 7.09
N GLY A 179 14.49 21.30 6.78
CA GLY A 179 14.54 20.19 7.74
C GLY A 179 15.96 19.84 8.17
N GLU A 180 16.92 19.88 7.23
CA GLU A 180 18.35 19.76 7.55
C GLU A 180 18.88 20.92 8.40
N ALA A 181 18.60 22.16 8.01
CA ALA A 181 19.01 23.33 8.78
C ALA A 181 18.46 23.32 10.22
N PHE A 182 17.21 22.87 10.40
CA PHE A 182 16.58 22.77 11.72
C PHE A 182 17.19 21.64 12.58
N ARG A 183 17.45 20.47 11.99
CA ARG A 183 18.16 19.37 12.66
C ARG A 183 19.57 19.79 13.08
N GLN A 184 20.30 20.44 12.18
CA GLN A 184 21.64 20.94 12.46
C GLN A 184 21.62 21.96 13.60
N ALA A 185 20.73 22.96 13.55
CA ALA A 185 20.61 23.97 14.60
C ALA A 185 20.22 23.37 15.97
N THR A 186 19.37 22.35 15.99
CA THR A 186 18.95 21.66 17.23
C THR A 186 20.08 20.79 17.80
N GLY A 187 20.84 20.10 16.94
CA GLY A 187 22.06 19.38 17.34
C GLY A 187 23.10 20.32 17.95
N GLU A 188 23.41 21.43 17.27
CA GLU A 188 24.33 22.45 17.77
C GLU A 188 23.87 23.06 19.10
N TRP A 189 22.56 23.24 19.30
CA TRP A 189 22.02 23.74 20.57
C TRP A 189 22.22 22.73 21.71
N HIS A 190 21.93 21.45 21.48
CA HIS A 190 22.14 20.39 22.47
C HIS A 190 23.62 20.16 22.80
N GLU A 191 24.52 20.27 21.83
CA GLU A 191 25.97 20.21 22.08
C GLU A 191 26.44 21.39 22.94
N ARG A 192 25.91 22.60 22.69
CA ARG A 192 26.29 23.81 23.43
C ARG A 192 25.69 23.89 24.84
N HIS A 193 24.55 23.24 25.08
CA HIS A 193 23.79 23.39 26.33
C HIS A 193 23.55 22.09 27.10
N GLY A 194 23.87 20.92 26.53
CA GLY A 194 23.74 19.61 27.16
C GLY A 194 24.88 19.23 28.11
N GLU A 195 26.02 19.92 28.07
CA GLU A 195 27.11 19.72 29.04
C GLU A 195 26.90 20.48 30.37
N ALA A 196 25.89 21.35 30.47
CA ALA A 196 25.66 22.19 31.66
C ALA A 196 24.83 21.53 32.78
N SER A 197 24.28 20.32 32.57
CA SER A 197 23.47 19.60 33.58
C SER A 197 24.09 18.33 34.14
N SER A 198 25.40 18.11 33.94
CA SER A 198 26.14 17.08 34.67
C SER A 198 27.32 17.69 35.44
N LYS A 199 26.99 18.48 36.47
CA LYS A 199 27.84 18.75 37.64
C LYS A 199 26.97 18.89 38.88
#